data_AF-A0A971L395-F1
#
_entry.id   AF-A0A971L395-F1
#
_cell.length_a   1.000
_cell.length_b   1.000
_cell.length_c   1.000
_cell.angle_alpha   90.00
_cell.angle_beta   90.00
_cell.angle_gamma   90.00
#
_symmetry.space_group_name_H-M   'P 1'
#
loop_
_entity.id
_entity.type
_entity.pdbx_description
1 polymer ?
#
loop_
_entity_poly.entity_id
_entity_poly.type
_entity_poly.pdbx_seq_one_letter_code
_entity_poly.pdbx_strand_id
1 'polypeptide(L)' 'ADVLMDEDVRNNPAVYPAQAVLDNLFISKSLPSKVQRVKTRSWTRFKSGR' A
#
# COMPACT_ATOMS: atom_id res chain seq x y z
N ALA A 1 -17.65 18.15 14.85
CA ALA A 1 -16.89 17.64 13.69
C ALA A 1 -17.60 16.47 13.00
N ASP A 2 -18.69 15.97 13.58
CA ASP A 2 -19.44 14.78 13.13
C ASP A 2 -20.31 14.97 11.89
N VAL A 3 -20.38 16.21 11.37
CA VAL A 3 -21.17 16.53 10.17
C VAL A 3 -20.42 16.20 8.88
N LEU A 4 -19.09 16.03 8.93
CA LEU A 4 -18.26 15.89 7.73
C LEU A 4 -17.71 14.48 7.51
N MET A 5 -17.80 13.59 8.50
CA MET A 5 -17.23 12.25 8.41
C MET A 5 -17.95 11.28 9.33
N ASP A 6 -18.27 10.12 8.78
CA ASP A 6 -18.89 8.99 9.49
C ASP A 6 -17.99 8.50 10.65
N GLU A 7 -18.63 8.19 11.78
CA GLU A 7 -17.96 7.75 13.01
C GLU A 7 -17.26 6.41 12.82
N ASP A 8 -17.86 5.52 12.02
CA ASP A 8 -17.30 4.21 11.68
C ASP A 8 -15.98 4.33 10.91
N VAL A 9 -15.80 5.41 10.14
CA VAL A 9 -14.57 5.63 9.36
C VAL A 9 -13.51 6.36 10.19
N ARG A 10 -13.92 7.35 10.98
CA ARG A 10 -12.97 8.12 11.81
C ARG A 10 -12.30 7.24 12.87
N ASN A 11 -13.06 6.34 13.47
CA ASN A 11 -12.57 5.49 14.56
C ASN A 11 -11.95 4.18 14.04
N ASN A 12 -11.92 3.95 12.72
CA ASN A 12 -11.37 2.73 12.15
C ASN A 12 -9.83 2.77 12.13
N PRO A 13 -9.15 1.89 12.88
CA PRO A 13 -7.69 1.86 12.93
C PRO A 13 -7.03 1.38 11.63
N ALA A 14 -7.76 0.76 10.70
CA ALA A 14 -7.24 0.45 9.37
C ALA A 14 -7.19 1.69 8.46
N VAL A 15 -8.00 2.71 8.73
CA VAL A 15 -8.04 3.98 7.99
C VAL A 15 -7.14 5.01 8.67
N TYR A 16 -7.27 5.17 9.99
CA TYR A 16 -6.45 6.04 10.83
C TYR A 16 -5.63 5.20 11.83
N PRO A 17 -4.54 4.57 11.35
CA PRO A 17 -3.72 3.70 12.18
C PRO A 17 -2.99 4.47 13.28
N ALA A 18 -2.74 3.77 14.39
CA ALA A 18 -1.90 4.26 15.47
C ALA A 18 -0.43 4.40 15.01
N GLN A 19 0.34 5.24 15.71
CA GLN A 19 1.73 5.54 15.34
C GLN A 19 2.61 4.28 15.24
N ALA A 20 2.46 3.33 16.18
CA ALA A 20 3.20 2.08 16.16
C ALA A 20 2.96 1.23 14.89
N VAL A 21 1.79 1.36 14.25
CA VAL A 21 1.49 0.71 12.98
C VAL A 21 2.18 1.47 11.83
N LEU A 22 2.09 2.81 11.85
CA LEU A 22 2.72 3.67 10.84
C LEU A 22 4.24 3.44 10.75
N ASP A 23 4.90 3.24 11.89
CA ASP A 23 6.36 3.03 11.96
C ASP A 23 6.83 1.76 11.24
N ASN A 24 5.92 0.79 11.05
CA ASN A 24 6.19 -0.45 10.34
C ASN A 24 5.83 -0.40 8.85
N LEU A 25 5.18 0.67 8.38
CA LEU A 25 4.81 0.84 6.98
C LEU A 25 5.95 1.47 6.18
N PHE A 26 6.03 1.09 4.90
CA PHE A 26 7.10 1.54 4.00
C PHE A 26 6.54 2.19 2.75
N ILE A 27 7.18 3.29 2.35
CA ILE A 27 6.84 4.01 1.13
C ILE A 27 7.58 3.38 -0.04
N SER A 28 6.84 3.05 -1.09
CA SER A 28 7.43 2.58 -2.35
C SER A 28 8.24 3.69 -3.02
N LYS A 29 9.55 3.46 -3.21
CA LYS A 29 10.43 4.40 -3.91
C LYS A 29 10.43 4.14 -5.42
N SER A 30 10.76 5.17 -6.20
CA SER A 30 10.97 5.03 -7.63
C SER A 30 12.16 4.09 -7.90
N LEU A 31 11.90 2.98 -8.58
CA LEU A 31 12.92 1.98 -8.91
C LEU A 31 13.61 2.34 -10.24
N PRO A 32 14.91 2.05 -10.43
CA PRO A 32 15.56 2.17 -11.74
C PRO A 32 14.87 1.31 -12.80
N SER A 33 14.91 1.74 -14.06
CA SER A 33 14.20 1.08 -15.17
C SER A 33 14.55 -0.41 -15.32
N LYS A 34 15.80 -0.80 -15.06
CA LYS A 34 16.25 -2.20 -15.10
C LYS A 34 15.51 -3.07 -14.07
N VAL A 35 15.34 -2.57 -12.85
CA VAL A 35 14.66 -3.30 -11.76
C VAL A 35 13.16 -3.39 -12.02
N GLN A 36 12.56 -2.31 -12.53
CA GLN A 36 11.14 -2.31 -12.91
C GLN A 36 10.83 -3.37 -13.98
N ARG A 37 11.69 -3.50 -15.00
CA ARG A 37 11.54 -4.53 -16.05
C ARG A 37 11.53 -5.94 -15.48
N VAL A 38 12.42 -6.24 -14.54
CA VAL A 38 12.47 -7.55 -13.87
C VAL A 38 11.17 -7.78 -13.09
N LYS A 39 10.75 -6.82 -12.26
CA LYS A 39 9.49 -6.90 -11.50
C LYS A 39 8.29 -7.19 -12.42
N THR A 40 8.16 -6.45 -13.52
CA THR A 40 7.06 -6.63 -14.48
C THR A 40 7.09 -8.00 -15.15
N ARG A 41 8.26 -8.46 -15.62
CA ARG A 41 8.39 -9.78 -16.26
C ARG A 41 8.06 -10.92 -15.29
N SER A 42 8.58 -10.85 -14.06
CA SER A 42 8.28 -11.85 -13.02
C SER A 42 6.78 -11.88 -12.71
N TRP A 43 6.12 -10.72 -12.67
CA TRP A 43 4.69 -10.64 -12.43
C TRP A 43 3.87 -11.20 -13.59
N THR A 44 4.22 -10.89 -14.84
CA THR A 44 3.57 -11.48 -16.02
C THR A 44 3.71 -13.00 -16.00
N ARG A 45 4.93 -13.49 -15.73
CA ARG A 45 5.22 -14.92 -15.61
C ARG A 45 4.28 -15.56 -14.58
N PHE A 46 4.29 -15.06 -13.34
CA PHE A 46 3.44 -15.52 -12.24
C PHE A 46 1.96 -15.56 -12.64
N LYS A 47 1.43 -14.48 -13.20
CA LYS A 47 0.01 -14.40 -13.60
C LYS A 47 -0.35 -15.30 -14.79
N SER A 48 0.59 -15.55 -15.71
CA SER A 48 0.35 -16.35 -16.91
C SER A 48 0.41 -17.88 -16.68
N GLY A 49 0.80 -18.33 -15.49
CA GLY A 49 0.90 -19.76 -15.17
C GLY A 49 2.00 -20.52 -15.92
N ARG A 50 3.02 -19.82 -16.43
CA ARG A 50 4.24 -20.36 -17.05
C ARG A 50 5.48 -19.87 -16.31
#